data_AF-A0A6I4P1T4-F1
#
_entry.id   AF-A0A6I4P1T4-F1
#
_cell.length_a   1.000
_cell.length_b   1.000
_cell.length_c   1.000
_cell.angle_alpha   90.00
_cell.angle_beta   90.00
_cell.angle_gamma   90.00
#
_symmetry.space_group_name_H-M   'P 1'
#
loop_
_entity.id
_entity.type
_entity.pdbx_description
1 polymer ?
#
loop_
_entity_poly.entity_id
_entity_poly.type
_entity_poly.pdbx_seq_one_letter_code
_entity_poly.pdbx_strand_id
1 'polypeptide(L)'
;MFHQSGGCCDGSSPMCYPVGMFRTGPGDVRLGELRIDGLEPIEVFMSAFQFEYWKYTHLTIDVVDGRGSGFSVEAPEGKRFLIRSRLLDDAELAEFGLLPQG
;
A
#
# COMPACT_ATOMS: atom_id res chain seq x y z
N MET A 1 8.22 -4.74 -3.72
CA MET A 1 7.85 -3.63 -2.81
C MET A 1 6.59 -2.99 -3.37
N PHE A 2 5.64 -2.65 -2.50
CA PHE A 2 4.42 -1.95 -2.87
C PHE A 2 4.57 -0.44 -2.70
N HIS A 3 4.02 0.33 -3.65
CA HIS A 3 3.90 1.79 -3.55
C HIS A 3 2.50 2.27 -3.93
N GLN A 4 1.93 3.18 -3.14
CA GLN A 4 0.62 3.79 -3.37
C GLN A 4 0.75 5.33 -3.35
N SER A 5 0.51 6.00 -4.49
CA SER A 5 0.79 7.45 -4.62
C SER A 5 -0.43 8.37 -4.84
N GLY A 6 -1.61 7.84 -5.17
CA GLY A 6 -2.85 8.61 -5.32
C GLY A 6 -3.05 9.30 -6.68
N GLY A 7 -2.37 8.86 -7.75
CA GLY A 7 -2.39 9.52 -9.08
C GLY A 7 -3.55 9.13 -10.02
N CYS A 8 -3.80 9.97 -11.03
CA CYS A 8 -4.94 9.93 -11.97
C CYS A 8 -5.00 8.71 -12.93
N CYS A 9 -3.88 8.05 -13.20
CA CYS A 9 -3.84 6.87 -14.09
C CYS A 9 -3.74 5.58 -13.26
N ASP A 10 -2.52 5.08 -13.07
CA ASP A 10 -2.25 3.84 -12.36
C ASP A 10 -1.96 4.03 -10.87
N GLY A 11 -1.62 5.26 -10.44
CA GLY A 11 -1.26 5.59 -9.06
C GLY A 11 -2.42 5.48 -8.05
N SER A 12 -3.63 5.19 -8.53
CA SER A 12 -4.79 4.85 -7.70
C SER A 12 -4.75 3.41 -7.20
N SER A 13 -4.05 2.51 -7.92
CA SER A 13 -3.88 1.11 -7.54
C SER A 13 -2.55 0.90 -6.82
N PRO A 14 -2.48 -0.07 -5.89
CA PRO A 14 -1.23 -0.41 -5.25
C PRO A 14 -0.31 -1.08 -6.27
N MET A 15 0.87 -0.50 -6.46
CA MET A 15 1.83 -0.96 -7.45
C MET A 15 2.89 -1.82 -6.80
N CYS A 16 3.08 -3.06 -7.26
CA CYS A 16 4.16 -3.90 -6.79
C CYS A 16 5.33 -3.87 -7.77
N TYR A 17 6.46 -3.35 -7.34
CA TYR A 17 7.69 -3.26 -8.12
C TYR A 17 8.69 -4.34 -7.71
N PRO A 18 9.49 -4.88 -8.66
CA PRO A 18 10.65 -5.68 -8.35
C PRO A 18 11.62 -4.94 -7.42
N VAL A 19 12.36 -5.69 -6.61
CA VAL A 19 13.34 -5.12 -5.67
C VAL A 19 14.34 -4.25 -6.44
N GLY A 20 14.53 -3.01 -5.97
CA GLY A 20 15.48 -2.05 -6.55
C GLY A 20 14.99 -1.29 -7.79
N MET A 21 13.81 -1.60 -8.34
CA MET A 21 13.26 -0.88 -9.52
C MET A 21 12.55 0.43 -9.19
N PHE A 22 12.07 0.59 -7.96
CA PHE A 22 11.48 1.85 -7.49
C PHE A 22 12.31 2.40 -6.35
N ARG A 23 12.60 3.71 -6.39
CA ARG A 23 13.34 4.43 -5.36
C ARG A 23 12.37 5.29 -4.57
N THR A 24 12.30 5.04 -3.27
CA THR A 24 11.55 5.89 -2.34
C THR A 24 12.31 7.19 -2.07
N GLY A 25 11.59 8.26 -1.76
CA GLY A 25 12.15 9.56 -1.39
C GLY A 25 11.56 10.12 -0.09
N PRO A 26 11.93 11.35 0.29
CA PRO A 26 11.43 12.00 1.51
C PRO A 26 9.91 12.20 1.55
N GLY A 27 9.24 12.13 0.40
CA GLY A 27 7.79 12.21 0.28
C GLY A 27 7.06 10.87 0.43
N ASP A 28 7.78 9.79 0.72
CA ASP A 28 7.21 8.45 0.89
C ASP A 28 7.27 8.01 2.35
N VAL A 29 6.13 7.54 2.86
CA VAL A 29 5.97 6.98 4.20
C VAL A 29 6.00 5.45 4.09
N ARG A 30 6.88 4.81 4.86
CA ARG A 30 6.91 3.36 5.01
C ARG A 30 5.81 2.95 5.97
N LEU A 31 4.80 2.22 5.48
CA LEU A 31 3.68 1.75 6.30
C LEU A 31 4.05 0.48 7.08
N GLY A 32 4.92 -0.35 6.51
CA GLY A 32 5.33 -1.61 7.11
C GLY A 32 5.82 -2.62 6.07
N GLU A 33 5.72 -3.90 6.41
CA GLU A 33 6.14 -5.03 5.58
C GLU A 33 5.03 -6.08 5.52
N LEU A 34 4.77 -6.62 4.33
CA LEU A 34 4.02 -7.86 4.18
C LEU A 34 4.96 -9.04 4.34
N ARG A 35 4.58 -10.01 5.17
CA ARG A 35 5.33 -11.25 5.38
C ARG A 35 4.54 -12.41 4.80
N ILE A 36 5.12 -13.06 3.81
CA ILE A 36 4.54 -14.22 3.12
C ILE A 36 5.59 -15.32 3.16
N ASP A 37 5.19 -16.50 3.62
CA ASP A 37 6.10 -17.64 3.73
C ASP A 37 6.80 -17.94 2.41
N GLY A 38 8.13 -18.08 2.45
CA GLY A 38 8.96 -18.33 1.27
C GLY A 38 9.35 -17.09 0.47
N LEU A 39 8.93 -15.88 0.90
CA LEU A 39 9.37 -14.62 0.31
C LEU A 39 10.08 -13.75 1.36
N GLU A 40 11.05 -12.95 0.90
CA GLU A 40 11.60 -11.86 1.72
C GLU A 40 10.50 -10.84 2.06
N PRO A 41 10.56 -10.18 3.24
CA PRO A 41 9.58 -9.17 3.62
C PRO A 41 9.39 -8.11 2.53
N ILE A 42 8.14 -7.91 2.14
CA ILE A 42 7.79 -7.01 1.05
C ILE A 42 7.39 -5.67 1.65
N GLU A 43 8.25 -4.67 1.52
CA GLU A 43 7.96 -3.33 2.04
C GLU A 43 6.75 -2.70 1.35
N VAL A 44 5.99 -1.91 2.11
CA VAL A 44 4.83 -1.16 1.64
C VAL A 44 5.05 0.32 1.94
N PHE A 45 5.00 1.12 0.89
CA PHE A 45 5.16 2.58 0.93
C PHE A 45 3.91 3.28 0.40
N MET A 46 3.69 4.48 0.90
CA MET A 46 2.62 5.37 0.46
C MET A 46 3.13 6.80 0.39
N SER A 47 2.67 7.61 -0.56
CA SER A 47 3.00 9.03 -0.56
C SER A 47 2.51 9.70 0.74
N ALA A 48 3.27 10.65 1.27
CA ALA A 48 2.93 11.34 2.53
C ALA A 48 1.55 12.02 2.44
N PHE A 49 1.23 12.60 1.28
CA PHE A 49 -0.10 13.17 1.06
C PHE A 49 -1.20 12.12 1.18
N GLN A 50 -1.06 10.97 0.53
CA GLN A 50 -2.05 9.89 0.59
C GLN A 50 -2.13 9.29 2.01
N PHE A 51 -0.99 9.19 2.69
CA PHE A 51 -0.91 8.69 4.06
C PHE A 51 -1.75 9.53 5.02
N GLU A 52 -1.73 10.86 4.92
CA GLU A 52 -2.54 11.71 5.80
C GLU A 52 -4.04 11.42 5.71
N TYR A 53 -4.54 11.02 4.54
CA TYR A 53 -5.94 10.63 4.39
C TYR A 53 -6.22 9.21 4.91
N TRP A 54 -5.24 8.32 4.88
CA TRP A 54 -5.44 6.88 5.07
C TRP A 54 -4.90 6.36 6.40
N LYS A 55 -4.17 7.16 7.17
CA LYS A 55 -3.57 6.76 8.46
C LYS A 55 -4.57 6.22 9.50
N TYR A 56 -5.85 6.55 9.37
CA TYR A 56 -6.93 6.05 10.22
C TYR A 56 -7.60 4.77 9.68
N THR A 57 -6.97 4.08 8.73
CA THR A 57 -7.55 2.91 8.07
C THR A 57 -6.63 1.70 8.14
N HIS A 58 -7.22 0.53 8.35
CA HIS A 58 -6.58 -0.74 8.09
C HIS A 58 -6.61 -0.99 6.58
N LEU A 59 -5.44 -1.24 5.98
CA LEU A 59 -5.30 -1.47 4.55
C LEU A 59 -5.00 -2.94 4.27
N THR A 60 -5.80 -3.54 3.41
CA THR A 60 -5.56 -4.87 2.86
C THR A 60 -5.17 -4.75 1.39
N ILE A 61 -4.01 -5.29 1.04
CA ILE A 61 -3.60 -5.47 -0.36
C ILE A 61 -4.17 -6.81 -0.83
N ASP A 62 -5.11 -6.75 -1.77
CA ASP A 62 -5.77 -7.90 -2.38
C ASP A 62 -5.30 -8.09 -3.82
N VAL A 63 -5.47 -9.31 -4.36
CA VAL A 63 -5.16 -9.65 -5.75
C VAL A 63 -6.39 -10.26 -6.42
N VAL A 64 -6.79 -9.68 -7.55
CA VAL A 64 -7.98 -10.10 -8.30
C VAL A 64 -7.63 -10.32 -9.77
N ASP A 65 -8.50 -11.03 -10.48
CA ASP A 65 -8.42 -11.13 -11.95
C ASP A 65 -8.66 -9.76 -12.60
N GLY A 66 -7.84 -9.41 -13.58
CA GLY A 66 -8.01 -8.17 -14.31
C GLY A 66 -6.71 -7.61 -14.87
N ARG A 67 -6.82 -6.49 -15.58
CA ARG A 67 -5.65 -5.79 -16.12
C ARG A 67 -4.93 -5.03 -15.00
N GLY A 68 -3.76 -5.51 -14.60
CA GLY A 68 -2.84 -4.80 -13.72
C GLY A 68 -2.25 -3.55 -14.38
N SER A 69 -1.60 -2.70 -13.59
CA SER A 69 -0.92 -1.52 -14.12
C SER A 69 0.38 -1.91 -14.83
N GLY A 70 0.73 -1.18 -15.88
CA GLY A 70 1.79 -1.56 -16.82
C GLY A 70 3.19 -1.78 -16.22
N PHE A 71 3.48 -1.26 -15.03
CA PHE A 71 4.77 -1.44 -14.36
C PHE A 71 4.74 -2.42 -13.18
N SER A 72 3.58 -2.98 -12.85
CA SER A 72 3.39 -3.83 -11.69
C SER A 72 3.65 -5.31 -12.03
N VAL A 73 4.25 -6.06 -11.10
CA VAL A 73 4.72 -7.44 -11.35
C VAL A 73 3.60 -8.42 -11.73
N GLU A 74 2.36 -8.17 -11.34
CA GLU A 74 1.21 -9.05 -11.58
C GLU A 74 0.54 -8.79 -12.95
N ALA A 75 0.88 -7.69 -13.62
CA ALA A 75 0.30 -7.31 -14.90
C ALA A 75 0.42 -8.39 -16.01
N PRO A 76 1.58 -9.06 -16.22
CA PRO A 76 1.68 -10.14 -17.21
C PRO A 76 0.87 -11.40 -16.85
N GLU A 77 0.46 -11.54 -15.59
CA GLU A 77 -0.29 -12.70 -15.08
C GLU A 77 -1.80 -12.55 -15.25
N GLY A 78 -2.27 -11.46 -15.87
CA GLY A 78 -3.71 -11.17 -15.99
C GLY A 78 -4.36 -10.87 -14.63
N LYS A 79 -3.56 -10.41 -13.66
CA LYS A 79 -4.00 -10.03 -12.32
C LYS A 79 -3.89 -8.52 -12.13
N ARG A 80 -4.52 -8.03 -11.06
CA ARG A 80 -4.40 -6.65 -10.57
C ARG A 80 -4.41 -6.65 -9.05
N PHE A 81 -3.55 -5.83 -8.44
CA PHE A 81 -3.66 -5.52 -7.01
C PHE A 81 -4.71 -4.45 -6.71
N LEU A 82 -5.38 -4.57 -5.56
CA LEU A 82 -6.43 -3.66 -5.10
C LEU A 82 -6.25 -3.38 -3.61
N ILE A 83 -6.38 -2.12 -3.19
CA ILE A 83 -6.51 -1.83 -1.76
C ILE A 83 -7.98 -1.92 -1.35
N ARG A 84 -8.23 -2.72 -0.31
CA ARG A 84 -9.45 -2.65 0.49
C ARG A 84 -9.11 -1.93 1.79
N SER A 85 -10.02 -1.09 2.25
CA SER A 85 -9.84 -0.38 3.51
C SER A 85 -11.05 -0.53 4.41
N ARG A 86 -10.77 -0.50 5.71
CA ARG A 86 -11.76 -0.25 6.75
C ARG A 86 -11.18 0.76 7.73
N LEU A 87 -12.03 1.47 8.47
CA LEU A 87 -11.55 2.28 9.58
C LEU A 87 -10.87 1.39 10.63
N LEU A 88 -9.85 1.94 11.27
CA LEU A 88 -9.28 1.35 12.48
C LEU A 88 -10.33 1.41 13.60
N ASP A 89 -10.35 0.39 14.45
CA ASP A 89 -11.13 0.41 15.69
C ASP A 89 -10.39 1.17 16.81
N ASP A 90 -11.05 1.38 17.95
CA ASP A 90 -10.47 2.15 19.07
C ASP A 90 -9.18 1.53 19.62
N ALA A 91 -9.05 0.20 19.60
CA ALA A 91 -7.85 -0.48 20.09
C ALA A 91 -6.68 -0.27 19.11
N GLU A 92 -6.93 -0.41 17.82
CA GLU A 92 -5.97 -0.13 16.77
C GLU A 92 -5.56 1.36 16.74
N LEU A 93 -6.52 2.27 16.88
CA LEU A 93 -6.23 3.71 16.99
C LEU A 93 -5.36 4.03 18.21
N ALA A 94 -5.60 3.36 19.34
CA ALA A 94 -4.76 3.51 20.54
C ALA A 94 -3.34 3.00 20.31
N GLU A 95 -3.18 1.83 19.66
CA GLU A 95 -1.88 1.26 19.31
C GLU A 95 -1.04 2.20 18.45
N PHE A 96 -1.68 2.88 17.48
CA PHE A 96 -1.00 3.84 16.60
C PHE A 96 -0.93 5.26 17.16
N GLY A 97 -1.45 5.52 18.37
CA GLY A 97 -1.46 6.86 18.96
C GLY A 97 -2.33 7.87 18.20
N LEU A 98 -3.38 7.39 17.54
CA LEU A 98 -4.27 8.15 16.67
C LEU A 98 -5.65 8.43 17.28
N LEU A 99 -5.86 8.11 18.55
CA LEU A 99 -7.10 8.47 19.24
C LEU A 99 -7.35 9.98 19.16
N PRO A 100 -8.61 10.42 18.92
CA PRO A 100 -8.94 11.84 18.93
C PRO A 100 -8.54 12.48 20.25
N GLN A 101 -7.78 13.56 20.18
CA GLN A 101 -7.58 14.41 21.35
C GLN A 101 -8.84 15.28 21.48
N GLY A 102 -9.62 15.02 22.53
CA GLY A 102 -10.86 15.74 22.82
C GLY A 102 -10.68 17.21 23.14
#